data_AF-A0A098B7V2-F1
#
_entry.id   AF-A0A098B7V2-F1
#
_cell.length_a   1.000
_cell.length_b   1.000
_cell.length_c   1.000
_cell.angle_alpha   90.00
_cell.angle_beta   90.00
_cell.angle_gamma   90.00
#
_symmetry.space_group_name_H-M   'P 1'
#
loop_
_entity.id
_entity.type
_entity.pdbx_description
1 polymer ?
#
loop_
_entity_poly.entity_id
_entity_poly.type
_entity_poly.pdbx_seq_one_letter_code
_entity_poly.pdbx_strand_id
1 'polypeptide(L)'
;MAVIEVNHKTLRDVAAAVTTYCSAQDREMRSTDTDVKSMLSTDWLGLDTQKLGHKWEGVDDKNSTTVKFRELLKSSAKALQLVPMRIRPSRRTHTKRQKN
;
A
#
# COMPACT_ATOMS: atom_id res chain seq x y z
N MET A 1 10.91 -30.82 12.15
CA MET A 1 10.68 -29.43 11.68
C MET A 1 9.22 -29.29 11.30
N ALA A 2 8.48 -28.38 11.92
CA ALA A 2 7.10 -28.10 11.53
C ALA A 2 7.11 -27.33 10.20
N VAL A 3 6.39 -27.83 9.20
CA VAL A 3 6.17 -27.11 7.94
C VAL A 3 5.08 -26.08 8.21
N ILE A 4 5.42 -24.80 8.17
CA ILE A 4 4.42 -23.73 8.19
C ILE A 4 3.79 -23.68 6.80
N GLU A 5 2.54 -24.10 6.70
CA GLU A 5 1.77 -24.00 5.46
C GLU A 5 1.34 -22.55 5.25
N VAL A 6 2.03 -21.85 4.34
CA VAL A 6 1.73 -20.46 4.03
C VAL A 6 0.57 -20.40 3.05
N ASN A 7 -0.53 -19.73 3.44
CA ASN A 7 -1.65 -19.50 2.54
C ASN A 7 -1.31 -18.39 1.52
N HIS A 8 -0.66 -18.80 0.44
CA HIS A 8 -0.24 -17.90 -0.65
C HIS A 8 -1.39 -17.17 -1.34
N LYS A 9 -2.62 -17.68 -1.28
CA LYS A 9 -3.80 -16.99 -1.81
C LYS A 9 -4.10 -15.77 -0.94
N THR A 10 -4.22 -15.95 0.37
CA THR A 10 -4.45 -14.85 1.31
C THR A 10 -3.38 -13.77 1.22
N LEU A 11 -2.10 -14.14 1.08
CA LEU A 11 -1.02 -13.15 0.93
C LEU A 11 -1.16 -12.30 -0.35
N ARG A 12 -1.56 -12.92 -1.47
CA ARG A 12 -1.81 -12.20 -2.72
C ARG A 12 -3.03 -11.30 -2.62
N ASP A 13 -4.11 -11.79 -2.02
CA ASP A 13 -5.35 -11.03 -1.83
C ASP A 13 -5.10 -9.79 -0.96
N VAL A 14 -4.33 -9.94 0.14
CA VAL A 14 -3.91 -8.82 0.98
C VAL A 14 -3.04 -7.83 0.21
N ALA A 15 -2.07 -8.30 -0.58
CA ALA A 15 -1.22 -7.42 -1.39
C ALA A 15 -2.03 -6.61 -2.42
N ALA A 16 -3.03 -7.24 -3.05
CA ALA A 16 -3.94 -6.57 -3.98
C ALA A 16 -4.83 -5.54 -3.28
N ALA A 17 -5.36 -5.88 -2.09
CA ALA A 17 -6.14 -4.95 -1.28
C ALA A 17 -5.34 -3.72 -0.86
N VAL A 18 -4.09 -3.92 -0.39
CA VAL A 18 -3.19 -2.82 -0.01
C VAL A 18 -2.87 -1.94 -1.23
N THR A 19 -2.61 -2.54 -2.39
CA THR A 19 -2.34 -1.78 -3.62
C THR A 19 -3.55 -0.93 -4.01
N THR A 20 -4.76 -1.51 -3.95
CA THR A 20 -6.02 -0.81 -4.25
C THR A 20 -6.25 0.35 -3.30
N TYR A 21 -6.06 0.13 -2.00
CA TYR A 21 -6.16 1.18 -0.98
C TYR A 21 -5.18 2.32 -1.26
N CYS A 22 -3.91 2.03 -1.52
CA CYS A 22 -2.92 3.08 -1.82
C CYS A 22 -3.29 3.89 -3.07
N SER A 23 -3.83 3.25 -4.12
CA SER A 23 -4.30 3.94 -5.32
C SER A 23 -5.52 4.82 -5.06
N ALA A 24 -6.48 4.35 -4.25
CA ALA A 24 -7.64 5.15 -3.84
C ALA A 24 -7.19 6.38 -3.03
N GLN A 25 -6.29 6.18 -2.07
CA GLN A 25 -5.73 7.26 -1.26
C GLN A 25 -4.94 8.28 -2.10
N ASP A 26 -4.14 7.83 -3.08
CA ASP A 26 -3.44 8.69 -4.05
C ASP A 26 -4.45 9.57 -4.83
N ARG A 27 -5.57 8.98 -5.26
CA ARG A 27 -6.63 9.70 -6.00
C ARG A 27 -7.36 10.71 -5.12
N GLU A 28 -7.77 10.30 -3.93
CA GLU A 28 -8.47 11.18 -2.99
C GLU A 28 -7.60 12.37 -2.60
N MET A 29 -6.31 12.15 -2.29
CA MET A 29 -5.40 13.25 -1.96
C MET A 29 -5.27 14.27 -3.09
N ARG A 30 -5.20 13.84 -4.35
CA ARG A 30 -5.14 14.75 -5.51
C ARG A 30 -6.45 15.52 -5.71
N SER A 31 -7.59 14.86 -5.49
CA SER A 31 -8.89 15.52 -5.55
C SER A 31 -8.97 16.60 -4.47
N THR A 32 -8.69 16.24 -3.23
CA THR A 32 -8.72 17.18 -2.10
C THR A 32 -7.71 18.31 -2.28
N ASP A 33 -6.51 18.04 -2.82
CA ASP A 33 -5.53 19.10 -3.11
C ASP A 33 -6.06 20.11 -4.12
N THR A 34 -6.78 19.64 -5.15
CA THR A 34 -7.44 20.51 -6.13
C THR A 34 -8.53 21.35 -5.46
N ASP A 35 -9.38 20.72 -4.65
CA ASP A 35 -10.50 21.38 -3.97
C ASP A 35 -10.01 22.43 -2.97
N VAL A 36 -8.98 22.08 -2.18
CA VAL A 36 -8.37 23.01 -1.21
C VAL A 36 -7.73 24.18 -1.93
N LYS A 37 -6.93 23.96 -2.99
CA LYS A 37 -6.32 25.07 -3.76
C LYS A 37 -7.37 25.97 -4.41
N SER A 38 -8.46 25.40 -4.92
CA SER A 38 -9.60 26.16 -5.44
C SER A 38 -10.19 27.06 -4.34
N MET A 39 -10.50 26.48 -3.17
CA MET A 39 -11.08 27.22 -2.05
C MET A 39 -10.16 28.32 -1.52
N LEU A 40 -8.85 28.06 -1.45
CA LEU A 40 -7.83 29.03 -0.99
C LEU A 40 -7.63 30.20 -1.98
N SER A 41 -7.99 30.04 -3.26
CA SER A 41 -7.73 31.05 -4.30
C SER A 41 -8.90 31.97 -4.60
N THR A 42 -10.12 31.63 -4.18
CA THR A 42 -11.34 32.32 -4.63
C THR A 42 -12.33 32.61 -3.51
N ASP A 43 -12.65 31.62 -2.68
CA ASP A 43 -13.85 31.67 -1.84
C ASP A 43 -13.57 32.00 -0.36
N TRP A 44 -12.40 31.65 0.17
CA TRP A 44 -12.10 31.82 1.59
C TRP A 44 -10.90 32.74 1.81
N LEU A 45 -11.13 33.96 2.28
CA LEU A 45 -10.07 34.94 2.55
C LEU A 45 -9.91 35.18 4.05
N GLY A 46 -8.67 35.28 4.53
CA GLY A 46 -8.35 35.60 5.94
C GLY A 46 -7.13 34.89 6.49
N LEU A 47 -6.79 35.19 7.75
CA LEU A 47 -5.65 34.59 8.46
C LEU A 47 -5.78 33.07 8.63
N ASP A 48 -6.99 32.57 8.82
CA ASP A 48 -7.23 31.13 8.98
C ASP A 48 -7.03 30.36 7.66
N THR A 49 -7.43 30.95 6.53
CA THR A 49 -7.13 30.46 5.19
C THR A 49 -5.62 30.33 4.97
N GLN A 50 -4.83 31.37 5.29
CA GLN A 50 -3.38 31.32 5.16
C GLN A 50 -2.76 30.22 6.04
N LYS A 51 -3.21 30.09 7.30
CA LYS A 51 -2.76 29.03 8.19
C LYS A 51 -3.09 27.64 7.65
N LEU A 52 -4.28 27.47 7.06
CA LEU A 52 -4.67 26.21 6.43
C LEU A 52 -3.80 25.92 5.21
N GLY A 53 -3.61 26.89 4.31
CA GLY A 53 -2.76 26.75 3.13
C GLY A 53 -1.33 26.34 3.47
N HIS A 54 -0.71 27.00 4.45
CA HIS A 54 0.63 26.63 4.92
C HIS A 54 0.70 25.23 5.51
N LYS A 55 -0.33 24.79 6.24
CA LYS A 55 -0.39 23.40 6.74
C LYS A 55 -0.59 22.41 5.61
N TRP A 56 -1.39 22.77 4.60
CA TRP A 56 -1.77 21.91 3.48
C TRP A 56 -0.60 21.61 2.55
N GLU A 57 0.28 22.58 2.27
CA GLU A 57 1.47 22.40 1.41
C GLU A 57 2.33 21.19 1.82
N GLY A 58 2.37 20.85 3.11
CA GLY A 58 3.17 19.74 3.63
C GLY A 58 2.47 18.37 3.68
N VAL A 59 1.17 18.28 3.36
CA VAL A 59 0.36 17.08 3.63
C VAL A 59 0.66 15.92 2.67
N ASP A 60 0.85 16.22 1.38
CA ASP A 60 1.20 15.21 0.35
C ASP A 60 2.65 15.34 -0.11
N ASP A 61 3.47 16.03 0.69
CA ASP A 61 4.87 16.23 0.38
C ASP A 61 5.65 14.92 0.54
N LYS A 62 6.76 14.73 -0.19
CA LYS A 62 7.48 13.44 -0.21
C LYS A 62 7.93 12.97 1.18
N ASN A 63 8.18 13.92 2.08
CA ASN A 63 8.63 13.67 3.45
C ASN A 63 7.48 13.59 4.47
N SER A 64 6.24 13.80 4.04
CA SER A 64 5.05 13.73 4.89
C SER A 64 4.86 12.34 5.47
N THR A 65 4.22 12.28 6.65
CA THR A 65 3.85 11.01 7.29
C THR A 65 2.93 10.20 6.39
N THR A 66 2.00 10.86 5.69
CA THR A 66 1.03 10.22 4.77
C THR A 66 1.73 9.51 3.62
N VAL A 67 2.65 10.18 2.94
CA VAL A 67 3.39 9.59 1.81
C VAL A 67 4.32 8.48 2.30
N LYS A 68 5.04 8.69 3.40
CA LYS A 68 5.89 7.65 4.00
C LYS A 68 5.10 6.39 4.37
N PHE A 69 3.93 6.56 4.97
CA PHE A 69 3.06 5.45 5.32
C PHE A 69 2.55 4.71 4.07
N ARG A 70 2.14 5.45 3.02
CA ARG A 70 1.73 4.87 1.73
C ARG A 70 2.86 4.08 1.07
N GLU A 71 4.08 4.58 1.09
CA GLU A 71 5.25 3.88 0.53
C GLU A 71 5.62 2.63 1.33
N LEU A 72 5.51 2.67 2.67
CA LEU A 72 5.67 1.48 3.51
C LEU A 72 4.64 0.40 3.15
N LEU A 73 3.37 0.77 3.00
CA LEU A 73 2.32 -0.16 2.58
C LEU A 73 2.59 -0.77 1.19
N LYS A 74 2.99 0.06 0.21
CA LYS A 74 3.38 -0.42 -1.13
C LYS A 74 4.56 -1.39 -1.06
N SER A 75 5.56 -1.11 -0.22
CA SER A 75 6.71 -1.99 0.00
C SER A 75 6.29 -3.32 0.63
N SER A 76 5.43 -3.29 1.66
CA SER A 76 4.88 -4.51 2.27
C SER A 76 4.08 -5.34 1.28
N ALA A 77 3.23 -4.72 0.44
CA ALA A 77 2.48 -5.41 -0.60
C ALA A 77 3.40 -6.13 -1.60
N LYS A 78 4.49 -5.46 -2.05
CA LYS A 78 5.51 -6.09 -2.91
C LYS A 78 6.17 -7.28 -2.23
N ALA A 79 6.52 -7.16 -0.95
CA ALA A 79 7.11 -8.27 -0.20
C ALA A 79 6.16 -9.48 -0.14
N LEU A 80 4.87 -9.25 0.14
CA LEU A 80 3.85 -10.30 0.17
C LEU A 80 3.67 -11.03 -1.17
N GLN A 81 3.85 -10.32 -2.30
CA GLN A 81 3.82 -10.92 -3.64
C GLN A 81 5.04 -11.80 -3.94
N LEU A 82 6.18 -11.56 -3.28
CA LEU A 82 7.43 -12.30 -3.47
C LEU A 82 7.52 -13.57 -2.62
N VAL A 83 6.78 -13.65 -1.50
CA VAL A 83 6.75 -14.83 -0.61
C VAL A 83 6.40 -16.15 -1.34
N PRO A 84 5.39 -16.21 -2.23
CA PRO A 84 5.08 -17.41 -3.02
C PRO A 84 6.21 -17.86 -3.95
N MET A 85 7.08 -16.95 -4.37
CA MET A 85 8.15 -17.25 -5.32
C MET A 85 9.37 -17.90 -4.64
N ARG A 86 9.58 -17.59 -3.35
CA ARG A 86 10.71 -18.10 -2.55
C ARG A 86 10.46 -19.47 -1.93
N ILE A 87 9.20 -19.81 -1.68
CA ILE A 87 8.79 -21.12 -1.16
C ILE A 87 8.47 -22.03 -2.35
N ARG A 88 9.50 -22.49 -3.07
CA ARG A 88 9.30 -23.65 -3.95
C ARG A 88 8.99 -24.85 -3.06
N PRO A 89 7.89 -25.58 -3.29
CA PRO A 89 7.67 -26.83 -2.57
C PRO A 89 8.82 -27.78 -2.92
N SER A 90 9.57 -28.20 -1.90
CA SER A 90 10.53 -29.28 -2.04
C SER A 90 9.81 -30.46 -2.67
N ARG A 91 10.26 -30.89 -3.86
CA ARG A 91 9.61 -31.90 -4.68
C ARG A 91 9.25 -33.12 -3.83
N ARG A 92 7.98 -33.53 -3.90
CA ARG A 92 7.51 -34.86 -3.52
C ARG A 92 8.44 -35.91 -4.14
N THR A 93 9.25 -36.57 -3.33
CA THR A 93 9.83 -37.88 -3.66
C THR A 93 9.43 -38.87 -2.56
N HIS A 94 8.14 -39.21 -2.51
CA HIS A 94 7.75 -40.52 -1.99
C HIS A 94 7.46 -41.41 -3.20
N THR A 95 8.54 -41.95 -3.77
CA THR A 95 8.47 -43.11 -4.64
C THR A 95 8.06 -44.29 -3.75
N LYS A 96 6.75 -44.57 -3.65
CA LYS A 96 6.29 -45.90 -3.24
C LYS A 96 6.70 -46.85 -4.35
N ARG A 97 7.88 -47.46 -4.24
CA ARG A 97 8.21 -48.67 -4.99
C ARG A 97 7.93 -49.87 -4.09
N GLN A 98 6.68 -50.30 -4.12
CA GLN A 98 6.25 -51.60 -3.61
C GLN A 98 5.28 -52.16 -4.64
N LYS A 99 5.74 -53.13 -5.42
CA LYS A 99 4.99 -54.30 -5.90
C LYS A 99 5.85 -55.13 -6.87
N ASN A 100 6.02 -56.38 -6.43
CA ASN A 100 6.39 -57.64 -7.11
C ASN A 100 7.74 -57.71 -7.81
#